data_AF-A0A523X7L5-F1
#
_entry.id   AF-A0A523X7L5-F1
#
_cell.length_a   1.000
_cell.length_b   1.000
_cell.length_c   1.000
_cell.angle_alpha   90.00
_cell.angle_beta   90.00
_cell.angle_gamma   90.00
#
_symmetry.space_group_name_H-M   'P 1'
#
loop_
_entity.id
_entity.type
_entity.pdbx_description
1 polymer ?
#
loop_
_entity_poly.entity_id
_entity_poly.type
_entity_poly.pdbx_seq_one_letter_code
_entity_poly.pdbx_strand_id
1 'polypeptide(L)'
;MHLESITESAETIGKEVPGLSDVAQDLAQVLKKGRLMLNKLFDQCNREGLNIDLSPEEQNEISLKVALVTNPDQVFQYARIVQLVFQLNYFSKCYEKALGYEKLPKIIEKEAKTLHGRIEEFRRLIEKEYVASI
;
A
#
# COMPACT_ATOMS: atom_id res chain seq x y z
N MET A 1 7.93 -11.46 -7.44
CA MET A 1 7.29 -10.37 -8.18
C MET A 1 8.18 -9.14 -8.01
N HIS A 2 8.89 -8.68 -9.06
CA HIS A 2 9.75 -7.49 -8.94
C HIS A 2 8.87 -6.26 -8.72
N LEU A 3 8.97 -5.61 -7.55
CA LEU A 3 8.30 -4.36 -7.15
C LEU A 3 8.73 -3.14 -8.01
N GLU A 4 9.45 -3.34 -9.11
CA GLU A 4 10.18 -2.27 -9.79
C GLU A 4 9.28 -1.25 -10.49
N SER A 5 8.03 -1.58 -10.83
CA SER A 5 7.16 -0.69 -11.63
C SER A 5 5.84 -0.27 -10.96
N ILE A 6 5.77 -0.18 -9.63
CA ILE A 6 4.49 0.16 -8.95
C ILE A 6 4.55 1.55 -8.31
N THR A 7 4.87 2.58 -9.09
CA THR A 7 4.71 3.96 -8.64
C THR A 7 3.97 4.72 -9.73
N GLU A 8 2.70 5.00 -9.45
CA GLU A 8 1.73 5.47 -10.44
C GLU A 8 1.60 6.99 -10.44
N SER A 9 1.20 7.54 -11.59
CA SER A 9 0.93 8.97 -11.71
C SER A 9 -0.48 9.32 -11.24
N ALA A 10 -0.65 10.54 -10.75
CA ALA A 10 -1.96 11.07 -10.38
C ALA A 10 -2.94 11.07 -11.56
N GLU A 11 -2.45 11.35 -12.76
CA GLU A 11 -3.25 11.36 -13.99
C GLU A 11 -3.80 9.98 -14.31
N THR A 12 -2.97 8.95 -14.18
CA THR A 12 -3.37 7.54 -14.40
C THR A 12 -4.43 7.12 -13.40
N ILE A 13 -4.19 7.38 -12.10
CA ILE A 13 -5.14 7.05 -11.04
C ILE A 13 -6.47 7.77 -11.25
N GLY A 14 -6.46 9.08 -11.54
CA GLY A 14 -7.68 9.85 -11.69
C GLY A 14 -8.52 9.45 -12.92
N LYS A 15 -7.89 8.98 -13.99
CA LYS A 15 -8.58 8.49 -15.20
C LYS A 15 -9.14 7.08 -15.02
N GLU A 16 -8.38 6.18 -14.40
CA GLU A 16 -8.71 4.76 -14.31
C GLU A 16 -9.51 4.40 -13.05
N VAL A 17 -9.52 5.27 -12.04
CA VAL A 17 -10.26 5.11 -10.78
C VAL A 17 -11.05 6.39 -10.46
N PRO A 18 -12.21 6.61 -11.10
CA PRO A 18 -12.95 7.86 -10.99
C PRO A 18 -13.32 8.28 -9.56
N GLY A 19 -13.62 7.32 -8.68
CA GLY A 19 -13.96 7.55 -7.26
C GLY A 19 -12.77 8.03 -6.41
N LEU A 20 -11.55 7.98 -6.96
CA LEU A 20 -10.35 8.54 -6.32
C LEU A 20 -9.83 9.79 -7.03
N SER A 21 -10.52 10.30 -8.06
CA SER A 21 -10.04 11.42 -8.88
C SER A 21 -9.67 12.66 -8.08
N ASP A 22 -10.51 13.05 -7.11
CA ASP A 22 -10.28 14.21 -6.23
C ASP A 22 -9.05 14.07 -5.31
N VAL A 23 -8.64 12.83 -5.03
CA VAL A 23 -7.51 12.52 -4.14
C VAL A 23 -6.33 11.89 -4.86
N ALA A 24 -6.38 11.77 -6.19
CA ALA A 24 -5.42 11.02 -6.98
C ALA A 24 -3.99 11.57 -6.86
N GLN A 25 -3.85 12.91 -6.77
CA GLN A 25 -2.55 13.55 -6.61
C GLN A 25 -1.91 13.25 -5.25
N ASP A 26 -2.72 13.24 -4.20
CA ASP A 26 -2.27 12.93 -2.85
C ASP A 26 -1.93 11.43 -2.72
N LEU A 27 -2.78 10.54 -3.25
CA LEU A 27 -2.52 9.10 -3.30
C LEU A 27 -1.22 8.79 -4.05
N ALA A 28 -0.99 9.38 -5.23
CA ALA A 28 0.25 9.21 -5.98
C ALA A 28 1.49 9.64 -5.18
N GLN A 29 1.39 10.76 -4.45
CA GLN A 29 2.47 11.22 -3.57
C GLN A 29 2.70 10.27 -2.39
N VAL A 30 1.64 9.76 -1.77
CA VAL A 30 1.74 8.79 -0.67
C VAL A 30 2.36 7.48 -1.15
N LEU A 31 1.97 6.96 -2.31
CA LEU A 31 2.58 5.75 -2.89
C LEU A 31 4.06 5.96 -3.20
N LYS A 32 4.43 7.12 -3.78
CA LYS A 32 5.83 7.44 -4.09
C LYS A 32 6.68 7.57 -2.81
N LYS A 33 6.23 8.35 -1.84
CA LYS A 33 6.92 8.52 -0.55
C LYS A 33 6.96 7.21 0.24
N GLY A 34 5.85 6.46 0.21
CA GLY A 34 5.69 5.17 0.85
C GLY A 34 6.71 4.16 0.35
N ARG A 35 6.91 4.06 -0.97
CA ARG A 35 7.94 3.19 -1.58
C ARG A 35 9.35 3.60 -1.18
N LEU A 36 9.67 4.89 -1.26
CA LEU A 36 11.00 5.40 -0.89
C LEU A 36 11.34 5.10 0.56
N MET A 37 10.38 5.31 1.47
CA MET A 37 10.57 4.99 2.87
C MET A 37 10.58 3.48 3.11
N LEU A 38 9.78 2.68 2.40
CA LEU A 38 9.81 1.22 2.50
C LEU A 38 11.20 0.67 2.18
N ASN A 39 11.86 1.17 1.14
CA ASN A 39 13.24 0.79 0.83
C ASN A 39 14.20 1.11 1.99
N LYS A 40 14.06 2.29 2.62
CA LYS A 40 14.85 2.65 3.80
C LYS A 40 14.58 1.72 4.98
N LEU A 41 13.32 1.29 5.17
CA LEU A 41 12.95 0.33 6.21
C LEU A 41 13.59 -1.03 5.93
N PHE A 42 13.55 -1.53 4.69
CA PHE A 42 14.24 -2.76 4.31
C PHE A 42 15.75 -2.66 4.60
N ASP A 43 16.40 -1.60 4.16
CA ASP A 43 17.83 -1.39 4.40
C ASP A 43 18.16 -1.37 5.90
N GLN A 44 17.35 -0.69 6.69
CA GLN A 44 17.55 -0.60 8.14
C GLN A 44 17.28 -1.94 8.83
N CYS A 45 16.17 -2.59 8.54
CA CYS A 45 15.81 -3.88 9.14
C CYS A 45 16.84 -4.95 8.77
N ASN A 46 17.29 -5.01 7.51
CA ASN A 46 18.31 -5.96 7.08
C ASN A 46 19.64 -5.77 7.83
N ARG A 47 20.06 -4.52 8.09
CA ARG A 47 21.27 -4.23 8.89
C ARG A 47 21.15 -4.73 10.33
N GLU A 48 19.94 -4.71 10.89
CA GLU A 48 19.62 -5.18 12.24
C GLU A 48 19.30 -6.68 12.30
N GLY A 49 19.40 -7.40 11.17
CA GLY A 49 19.03 -8.82 11.07
C GLY A 49 17.53 -9.10 11.22
N LEU A 50 16.68 -8.10 10.97
CA LEU A 50 15.23 -8.16 11.04
C LEU A 50 14.64 -8.37 9.64
N ASN A 51 13.56 -9.16 9.55
CA ASN A 51 12.90 -9.45 8.29
C ASN A 51 11.48 -8.87 8.22
N ILE A 52 11.28 -7.90 7.33
CA ILE A 52 9.96 -7.30 7.09
C ILE A 52 9.26 -7.86 5.84
N ASP A 53 9.84 -8.88 5.19
CA ASP A 53 9.16 -9.61 4.11
C ASP A 53 7.88 -10.25 4.61
N LEU A 54 6.89 -10.31 3.73
CA LEU A 54 5.60 -10.92 4.05
C LEU A 54 5.70 -12.44 3.99
N SER A 55 5.20 -13.11 5.04
CA SER A 55 5.03 -14.56 5.05
C SER A 55 3.98 -14.98 4.00
N PRO A 56 3.94 -16.27 3.61
CA PRO A 56 2.90 -16.78 2.71
C PRO A 56 1.48 -16.50 3.21
N GLU A 57 1.25 -16.58 4.53
CA GLU A 57 -0.03 -16.29 5.16
C GLU A 57 -0.40 -14.81 5.00
N GLU A 58 0.54 -13.90 5.23
CA GLU A 58 0.35 -12.46 5.05
C GLU A 58 0.07 -12.12 3.57
N GLN A 59 0.77 -12.77 2.64
CA GLN A 59 0.51 -12.61 1.20
C GLN A 59 -0.88 -13.14 0.80
N ASN A 60 -1.33 -14.23 1.42
CA ASN A 60 -2.66 -14.78 1.21
C ASN A 60 -3.75 -13.84 1.75
N GLU A 61 -3.55 -13.22 2.92
CA GLU A 61 -4.47 -12.20 3.45
C GLU A 61 -4.67 -11.03 2.48
N ILE A 62 -3.58 -10.54 1.89
CA ILE A 62 -3.63 -9.48 0.88
C ILE A 62 -4.39 -9.97 -0.37
N SER A 63 -4.12 -11.20 -0.80
CA SER A 63 -4.77 -11.79 -1.97
C SER A 63 -6.28 -11.94 -1.77
N LEU A 64 -6.72 -12.32 -0.56
CA LEU A 64 -8.14 -12.35 -0.20
C LEU A 64 -8.77 -10.95 -0.27
N LYS A 65 -8.10 -9.92 0.28
CA LYS A 65 -8.59 -8.54 0.17
C LYS A 65 -8.71 -8.06 -1.27
N VAL A 66 -7.75 -8.42 -2.12
CA VAL A 66 -7.81 -8.15 -3.56
C VAL A 66 -9.02 -8.84 -4.20
N ALA A 67 -9.31 -10.09 -3.83
CA ALA A 67 -10.45 -10.84 -4.36
C ALA A 67 -11.82 -10.26 -3.94
N LEU A 68 -11.89 -9.47 -2.86
CA LEU A 68 -13.13 -8.81 -2.41
C LEU A 68 -13.47 -7.55 -3.22
N VAL A 69 -12.51 -7.01 -3.97
CA VAL A 69 -12.76 -5.93 -4.93
C VAL A 69 -13.44 -6.57 -6.13
N THR A 70 -14.76 -6.78 -6.12
CA THR A 70 -15.46 -7.44 -7.23
C THR A 70 -16.68 -6.65 -7.69
N ASN A 71 -16.56 -6.04 -8.86
CA ASN A 71 -17.67 -5.87 -9.78
C ASN A 71 -17.22 -6.33 -11.19
N PRO A 72 -17.72 -7.47 -11.70
CA PRO A 72 -17.23 -8.09 -12.93
C PRO A 72 -17.45 -7.24 -14.21
N ASP A 73 -18.29 -6.22 -14.16
CA ASP A 73 -18.70 -5.44 -15.34
C ASP A 73 -17.71 -4.31 -15.73
N GLN A 74 -16.60 -4.10 -15.01
CA GLN A 74 -15.67 -2.97 -15.21
C GLN A 74 -14.17 -3.38 -15.24
N VAL A 75 -13.82 -4.28 -16.16
CA VAL A 75 -12.51 -4.94 -16.26
C VAL A 75 -11.29 -4.00 -16.29
N PHE A 76 -11.36 -2.82 -16.95
CA PHE A 76 -10.22 -1.88 -16.99
C PHE A 76 -10.03 -1.08 -15.69
N GLN A 77 -11.13 -0.72 -15.00
CA GLN A 77 -11.06 -0.08 -13.68
C GLN A 77 -10.59 -1.08 -12.62
N TYR A 78 -10.97 -2.35 -12.79
CA TYR A 78 -10.63 -3.45 -11.90
C TYR A 78 -9.12 -3.65 -11.74
N ALA A 79 -8.37 -3.73 -12.85
CA ALA A 79 -6.93 -3.99 -12.78
C ALA A 79 -6.19 -2.94 -11.95
N ARG A 80 -6.56 -1.66 -12.10
CA ARG A 80 -5.95 -0.56 -11.35
C ARG A 80 -6.31 -0.59 -9.87
N ILE A 81 -7.59 -0.79 -9.55
CA ILE A 81 -8.03 -0.87 -8.15
C ILE A 81 -7.37 -2.06 -7.45
N VAL A 82 -7.30 -3.22 -8.11
CA VAL A 82 -6.60 -4.41 -7.61
C VAL A 82 -5.14 -4.10 -7.28
N GLN A 83 -4.42 -3.43 -8.17
CA GLN A 83 -3.03 -3.03 -7.91
C GLN A 83 -2.92 -2.09 -6.72
N LEU A 84 -3.77 -1.06 -6.63
CA LEU A 84 -3.77 -0.12 -5.50
C LEU A 84 -4.07 -0.82 -4.18
N VAL A 85 -5.07 -1.70 -4.15
CA VAL A 85 -5.39 -2.51 -2.98
C VAL A 85 -4.21 -3.38 -2.59
N PHE A 86 -3.60 -4.10 -3.53
CA PHE A 86 -2.42 -4.90 -3.25
C PHE A 86 -1.29 -4.05 -2.66
N GLN A 87 -0.93 -2.95 -3.31
CA GLN A 87 0.17 -2.08 -2.89
C GLN A 87 -0.03 -1.50 -1.50
N LEU A 88 -1.21 -0.92 -1.23
CA LEU A 88 -1.46 -0.26 0.05
C LEU A 88 -1.49 -1.28 1.19
N ASN A 89 -2.06 -2.47 0.96
CA ASN A 89 -2.04 -3.54 1.93
C ASN A 89 -0.61 -4.08 2.17
N TYR A 90 0.17 -4.24 1.10
CA TYR A 90 1.57 -4.65 1.18
C TYR A 90 2.40 -3.64 1.98
N PHE A 91 2.29 -2.34 1.66
CA PHE A 91 2.98 -1.29 2.40
C PHE A 91 2.55 -1.28 3.87
N SER A 92 1.25 -1.31 4.16
CA SER A 92 0.81 -1.35 5.56
C SER A 92 1.46 -2.48 6.35
N LYS A 93 1.43 -3.72 5.82
CA LYS A 93 1.97 -4.88 6.53
C LYS A 93 3.47 -4.75 6.76
N CYS A 94 4.24 -4.31 5.76
CA CYS A 94 5.68 -4.10 5.96
C CYS A 94 5.98 -3.00 6.97
N TYR A 95 5.22 -1.90 6.97
CA TYR A 95 5.38 -0.82 7.95
C TYR A 95 5.01 -1.28 9.36
N GLU A 96 3.90 -2.01 9.51
CA GLU A 96 3.46 -2.60 10.77
C GLU A 96 4.55 -3.50 11.37
N LYS A 97 5.13 -4.40 10.57
CA LYS A 97 6.25 -5.26 11.00
C LYS A 97 7.48 -4.44 11.40
N ALA A 98 7.90 -3.50 10.55
CA ALA A 98 9.07 -2.67 10.80
C ALA A 98 8.94 -1.88 12.10
N LEU A 99 7.76 -1.29 12.34
CA LEU A 99 7.45 -0.53 13.55
C LEU A 99 7.33 -1.45 14.78
N GLY A 100 6.78 -2.65 14.62
CA GLY A 100 6.62 -3.64 15.70
C GLY A 100 7.93 -4.21 16.24
N TYR A 101 9.05 -4.06 15.52
CA TYR A 101 10.36 -4.47 16.03
C TYR A 101 10.96 -3.51 17.07
N GLU A 102 10.46 -2.27 17.16
CA GLU A 102 10.94 -1.24 18.11
C GLU A 102 12.47 -0.97 18.05
N LYS A 103 13.13 -1.27 16.92
CA LYS A 103 14.57 -1.05 16.69
C LYS A 103 14.89 0.06 15.70
N LEU A 104 13.89 0.79 15.21
CA LEU A 104 14.10 1.84 14.22
C LEU A 104 14.67 3.11 14.85
N PRO A 105 15.58 3.83 14.18
CA PRO A 105 15.98 5.18 14.59
C PRO A 105 14.76 6.10 14.69
N LYS A 106 14.67 6.92 15.75
CA LYS A 106 13.49 7.77 16.05
C LYS A 106 13.00 8.62 14.87
N ILE A 107 13.91 9.16 14.05
CA ILE A 107 13.54 9.97 12.87
C ILE A 107 12.81 9.10 11.84
N ILE A 108 13.38 7.93 11.53
CA ILE A 108 12.81 6.97 10.57
C ILE A 108 11.47 6.44 11.11
N GLU A 109 11.41 6.10 12.39
CA GLU A 109 10.19 5.62 13.05
C GLU A 109 9.04 6.65 12.97
N LYS A 110 9.32 7.93 13.24
CA LYS A 110 8.31 9.01 13.16
C LYS A 110 7.78 9.19 11.74
N GLU A 111 8.68 9.24 10.76
CA GLU A 111 8.30 9.35 9.36
C GLU A 111 7.50 8.11 8.89
N ALA A 112 7.92 6.91 9.32
CA ALA A 112 7.25 5.65 9.00
C ALA A 112 5.84 5.61 9.61
N LYS A 113 5.65 5.99 10.87
CA LYS A 113 4.32 6.10 11.51
C LYS A 113 3.41 7.06 10.77
N THR A 114 3.94 8.20 10.35
CA THR A 114 3.17 9.21 9.59
C THR A 114 2.71 8.66 8.24
N LEU A 115 3.61 8.03 7.49
CA LEU A 115 3.29 7.43 6.20
C LEU A 115 2.35 6.22 6.33
N HIS A 116 2.55 5.37 7.34
CA HIS A 116 1.67 4.25 7.62
C HIS A 116 0.23 4.73 7.88
N GLY A 117 0.05 5.76 8.70
CA GLY A 117 -1.27 6.36 8.93
C GLY A 117 -1.95 6.85 7.65
N ARG A 118 -1.19 7.51 6.76
CA ARG A 118 -1.70 7.96 5.45
C ARG A 118 -2.06 6.80 4.52
N ILE A 119 -1.26 5.73 4.54
CA ILE A 119 -1.56 4.50 3.78
C ILE A 119 -2.85 3.87 4.31
N GLU A 120 -3.04 3.80 5.62
CA GLU A 120 -4.27 3.28 6.24
C GLU A 120 -5.51 4.10 5.86
N GLU A 121 -5.40 5.43 5.84
CA GLU A 121 -6.47 6.32 5.37
C GLU A 121 -6.90 5.97 3.94
N PHE A 122 -5.94 5.81 3.03
CA PHE A 122 -6.24 5.42 1.65
C PHE A 122 -6.75 3.98 1.51
N ARG A 123 -6.28 3.03 2.33
CA ARG A 123 -6.84 1.67 2.36
C ARG A 123 -8.32 1.70 2.69
N ARG A 124 -8.71 2.42 3.75
CA ARG A 124 -10.11 2.56 4.17
C ARG A 124 -10.96 3.25 3.13
N LEU A 125 -10.42 4.26 2.45
CA LEU A 125 -11.11 4.95 1.36
C LEU A 125 -11.40 3.98 0.21
N ILE A 126 -10.40 3.22 -0.24
CA ILE A 126 -10.59 2.23 -1.32
C ILE A 126 -11.54 1.11 -0.89
N GLU A 127 -11.42 0.63 0.35
CA GLU A 127 -12.34 -0.37 0.91
C GLU A 127 -13.79 0.15 0.90
N LYS A 128 -14.03 1.39 1.33
CA LYS A 128 -15.37 1.99 1.32
C LYS A 128 -15.95 2.13 -0.10
N GLU A 129 -15.14 2.54 -1.06
CA GLU A 129 -15.59 2.83 -2.42
C GLU A 129 -15.75 1.57 -3.29
N TYR A 130 -14.91 0.55 -3.06
CA TYR A 130 -14.72 -0.54 -4.03
C TYR A 130 -14.73 -1.96 -3.45
N VAL A 131 -14.69 -2.13 -2.13
CA VAL A 131 -14.86 -3.44 -1.51
C VAL A 131 -16.33 -3.62 -1.18
N ALA A 132 -16.94 -4.70 -1.68
CA ALA A 132 -18.32 -5.03 -1.37
C ALA A 132 -18.48 -5.10 0.15
N SER A 133 -19.36 -4.26 0.70
CA SER A 133 -19.73 -4.34 2.11
C SER A 133 -20.40 -5.71 2.32
N ILE A 134 -19.72 -6.61 3.04
CA ILE A 134 -20.28 -7.90 3.47
C ILE A 134 -21.27 -7.62 4.61
#